data_AF-A0A9J7KYA6-F1
#
_entry.id   AF-A0A9J7KYA6-F1
#
_cell.length_a   1.000
_cell.length_b   1.000
_cell.length_c   1.000
_cell.angle_alpha   90.00
_cell.angle_beta   90.00
_cell.angle_gamma   90.00
#
_symmetry.space_group_name_H-M   'P 1'
#
loop_
_entity.id
_entity.type
_entity.pdbx_description
1 polymer ?
#
loop_
_entity_poly.entity_id
_entity_poly.type
_entity_poly.pdbx_seq_one_letter_code
_entity_poly.pdbx_strand_id
1 'polypeptide(L)'
;MNIAAAVKPKTYAVTTAKFLDRKPRDEADQPQTALDAPSRMNLTTTPNSDAGAGTGIEHSKTASGPSSNVNDSLADWGFRNANFTTLNATGRAGPTSLGDHYRGQDHEKLVTLQNGIQLFTVPDTDSYQIEVAGAAGGWDEANSNENYRGYGAMMKGTFNLTQGDVLKILVGQEGVGTSGSLSTGGGGGTFVTRLNNTPLIIAGGGGGMQWLSRVYESCDGTTLTSGQRSYKGTKGRAGNSDDEVNAGGSDGHGATEGKGYLGGGGGGLLTNGGSGYLFMPGSGTIGGEGGYAFVNGGKGGRGLPRGYTAEGGFGGGGAGSTPGKGSGGGGGYSGGGRGMPNMCECGGGGGSFNAGTNTSGKNGTNAGPGYATIVRLLD
;
A
#
# COMPACT_ATOMS: atom_id res chain seq x y z
N MET A 1 -16.48 -37.21 -56.93
CA MET A 1 -17.05 -37.63 -55.64
C MET A 1 -16.31 -36.92 -54.53
N ASN A 2 -16.92 -35.90 -53.93
CA ASN A 2 -16.35 -35.14 -52.80
C ASN A 2 -16.65 -35.87 -51.49
N ILE A 3 -15.62 -36.11 -50.67
CA ILE A 3 -15.77 -36.65 -49.30
C ILE A 3 -15.59 -35.47 -48.34
N ALA A 4 -16.69 -35.01 -47.75
CA ALA A 4 -16.67 -34.07 -46.63
C ALA A 4 -16.69 -34.87 -45.32
N ALA A 5 -15.64 -34.76 -44.51
CA ALA A 5 -15.59 -35.33 -43.17
C ALA A 5 -16.23 -34.35 -42.17
N ALA A 6 -17.32 -34.79 -41.52
CA ALA A 6 -18.00 -34.05 -40.47
C ALA A 6 -17.26 -34.22 -39.13
N VAL A 7 -16.80 -33.11 -38.54
CA VAL A 7 -16.26 -33.06 -37.17
C VAL A 7 -17.42 -32.78 -36.21
N LYS A 8 -17.71 -33.71 -35.29
CA LYS A 8 -18.65 -33.48 -34.18
C LYS A 8 -17.97 -32.71 -33.03
N PRO A 9 -18.64 -31.76 -32.36
CA PRO A 9 -18.07 -31.06 -31.22
C PRO A 9 -18.04 -31.96 -29.97
N LYS A 10 -16.93 -31.93 -29.23
CA LYS A 10 -16.80 -32.54 -27.89
C LYS A 10 -17.37 -31.59 -26.84
N THR A 11 -18.38 -32.03 -26.12
CA THR A 11 -18.93 -31.39 -24.92
C THR A 11 -18.02 -31.70 -23.73
N TYR A 12 -17.53 -30.68 -23.03
CA TYR A 12 -16.82 -30.84 -21.76
C TYR A 12 -17.82 -30.71 -20.61
N ALA A 13 -17.89 -31.72 -19.75
CA ALA A 13 -18.71 -31.70 -18.54
C ALA A 13 -18.06 -30.81 -17.47
N VAL A 14 -18.76 -29.76 -17.05
CA VAL A 14 -18.36 -28.92 -15.91
C VAL A 14 -18.80 -29.64 -14.63
N THR A 15 -17.84 -30.10 -13.84
CA THR A 15 -18.09 -30.67 -12.51
C THR A 15 -18.22 -29.52 -11.51
N THR A 16 -19.42 -29.31 -10.97
CA THR A 16 -19.70 -28.33 -9.92
C THR A 16 -19.07 -28.79 -8.60
N ALA A 17 -17.98 -28.14 -8.19
CA ALA A 17 -17.47 -28.25 -6.83
C ALA A 17 -18.40 -27.48 -5.89
N LYS A 18 -18.93 -28.15 -4.86
CA LYS A 18 -19.67 -27.50 -3.78
C LYS A 18 -18.72 -26.57 -3.02
N PHE A 19 -19.03 -25.28 -3.04
CA PHE A 19 -18.32 -24.25 -2.28
C PHE A 19 -18.71 -24.35 -0.81
N LEU A 20 -17.71 -24.45 0.07
CA LEU A 20 -17.84 -24.08 1.47
C LEU A 20 -17.68 -22.56 1.52
N ASP A 21 -18.79 -21.85 1.69
CA ASP A 21 -18.80 -20.41 1.95
C ASP A 21 -18.05 -20.12 3.26
N ARG A 22 -16.98 -19.32 3.17
CA ARG A 22 -16.49 -18.55 4.32
C ARG A 22 -16.92 -17.11 4.17
N LYS A 23 -17.39 -16.56 5.29
CA LYS A 23 -17.96 -15.22 5.49
C LYS A 23 -17.16 -14.09 4.79
N PRO A 24 -17.83 -13.02 4.32
CA PRO A 24 -17.21 -11.76 3.95
C PRO A 24 -16.35 -11.19 5.10
N ARG A 25 -15.31 -10.42 4.76
CA ARG A 25 -14.46 -9.68 5.70
C ARG A 25 -15.24 -8.50 6.30
N ASP A 26 -16.12 -8.79 7.25
CA ASP A 26 -16.63 -7.81 8.20
C ASP A 26 -16.22 -8.23 9.62
N GLU A 27 -15.56 -7.29 10.30
CA GLU A 27 -15.25 -7.20 11.74
C GLU A 27 -15.51 -8.45 12.61
N ALA A 28 -14.45 -9.03 13.18
CA ALA A 28 -14.59 -9.94 14.32
C ALA A 28 -13.50 -9.74 15.38
N ASP A 29 -13.99 -9.68 16.63
CA ASP A 29 -13.32 -9.80 17.93
C ASP A 29 -12.63 -8.57 18.53
N GLN A 30 -13.46 -7.63 19.00
CA GLN A 30 -13.20 -6.89 20.24
C GLN A 30 -13.79 -7.68 21.42
N PRO A 31 -13.02 -8.06 22.46
CA PRO A 31 -13.61 -8.57 23.69
C PRO A 31 -14.30 -7.43 24.45
N GLN A 32 -15.62 -7.56 24.64
CA GLN A 32 -16.38 -6.69 25.55
C GLN A 32 -15.92 -6.90 26.99
N THR A 33 -15.33 -5.87 27.59
CA THR A 33 -15.37 -5.67 29.05
C THR A 33 -16.21 -4.44 29.33
N ALA A 34 -17.39 -4.67 29.91
CA ALA A 34 -18.28 -3.62 30.39
C ALA A 34 -17.66 -2.93 31.61
N LEU A 35 -17.61 -1.59 31.58
CA LEU A 35 -17.52 -0.74 32.76
C LEU A 35 -18.47 0.45 32.57
N ASP A 36 -19.24 0.70 33.61
CA ASP A 36 -20.44 1.52 33.68
C ASP A 36 -20.28 2.99 33.28
N ALA A 37 -21.30 3.53 32.59
CA ALA A 37 -21.55 4.97 32.48
C ALA A 37 -22.95 5.29 33.02
N PRO A 38 -23.11 6.24 33.96
CA PRO A 38 -24.42 6.62 34.47
C PRO A 38 -25.12 7.67 33.57
N SER A 39 -26.30 7.27 33.11
CA SER A 39 -27.58 8.02 33.04
C SER A 39 -27.60 9.54 32.72
N ARG A 40 -28.03 9.81 31.48
CA ARG A 40 -29.07 10.75 31.00
C ARG A 40 -29.63 11.83 31.95
N MET A 41 -29.71 13.06 31.42
CA MET A 41 -30.84 13.97 31.70
C MET A 41 -31.34 14.59 30.37
N ASN A 42 -32.58 14.27 30.02
CA ASN A 42 -33.34 14.83 28.89
C ASN A 42 -33.91 16.21 29.29
N LEU A 43 -33.98 17.15 28.35
CA LEU A 43 -35.07 18.12 28.34
C LEU A 43 -35.53 18.41 26.90
N THR A 44 -36.79 18.08 26.67
CA THR A 44 -37.61 18.31 25.47
C THR A 44 -37.89 19.78 25.24
N THR A 45 -37.81 20.21 23.98
CA THR A 45 -38.29 21.51 23.49
C THR A 45 -39.74 21.41 23.00
N THR A 46 -40.59 22.37 23.36
CA THR A 46 -41.78 22.76 22.59
C THR A 46 -41.77 24.27 22.33
N PRO A 47 -42.27 24.74 21.18
CA PRO A 47 -42.08 26.11 20.71
C PRO A 47 -43.25 27.03 21.07
N ASN A 48 -43.01 28.34 21.17
CA ASN A 48 -44.05 29.31 20.86
C ASN A 48 -43.50 30.67 20.40
N SER A 49 -44.26 31.24 19.46
CA SER A 49 -44.13 32.50 18.73
C SER A 49 -44.34 33.75 19.60
N ASP A 50 -43.69 34.87 19.25
CA ASP A 50 -44.40 36.05 18.70
C ASP A 50 -43.46 37.19 18.32
N ALA A 51 -43.87 37.90 17.28
CA ALA A 51 -43.24 39.09 16.70
C ALA A 51 -43.76 40.38 17.36
N GLY A 52 -42.93 41.43 17.43
CA GLY A 52 -43.38 42.77 17.81
C GLY A 52 -42.28 43.82 17.74
N ALA A 53 -42.45 44.79 16.84
CA ALA A 53 -41.54 45.90 16.56
C ALA A 53 -41.62 47.04 17.60
N GLY A 54 -40.58 47.87 17.70
CA GLY A 54 -40.70 49.21 18.30
C GLY A 54 -39.43 49.84 18.89
N THR A 55 -38.77 50.69 18.08
CA THR A 55 -38.14 52.01 18.38
C THR A 55 -37.72 52.39 19.82
N GLY A 56 -36.50 52.95 19.98
CA GLY A 56 -36.17 53.82 21.13
C GLY A 56 -34.69 54.16 21.29
N ILE A 57 -34.40 55.44 21.50
CA ILE A 57 -33.11 56.15 21.44
C ILE A 57 -32.43 56.27 22.83
N GLU A 58 -31.09 56.32 22.84
CA GLU A 58 -30.12 56.86 23.83
C GLU A 58 -30.18 56.46 25.33
N HIS A 59 -29.07 55.95 25.88
CA HIS A 59 -28.02 56.77 26.49
C HIS A 59 -26.92 55.91 27.12
N SER A 60 -25.69 56.44 27.08
CA SER A 60 -24.48 55.90 27.68
C SER A 60 -24.61 55.56 29.17
N LYS A 61 -23.96 54.48 29.59
CA LYS A 61 -23.05 54.51 30.74
C LYS A 61 -22.02 53.38 30.62
N THR A 62 -20.78 53.80 30.60
CA THR A 62 -19.56 53.01 30.68
C THR A 62 -19.54 52.17 31.95
N ALA A 63 -19.32 50.88 31.80
CA ALA A 63 -18.75 50.03 32.84
C ALA A 63 -17.65 49.19 32.16
N SER A 64 -16.41 49.63 32.37
CA SER A 64 -15.19 48.88 32.09
C SER A 64 -15.20 47.58 32.91
N GLY A 65 -15.67 46.50 32.30
CA GLY A 65 -15.36 45.14 32.75
C GLY A 65 -13.92 44.81 32.37
N PRO A 66 -13.16 44.08 33.20
CA PRO A 66 -11.78 43.76 32.91
C PRO A 66 -11.71 42.98 31.60
N SER A 67 -10.98 43.51 30.62
CA SER A 67 -10.48 42.72 29.51
C SER A 67 -9.58 41.65 30.12
N SER A 68 -10.11 40.44 30.29
CA SER A 68 -9.28 39.26 30.44
C SER A 68 -8.54 39.13 29.12
N ASN A 69 -7.36 39.75 29.05
CA ASN A 69 -6.28 39.29 28.19
C ASN A 69 -5.94 37.89 28.71
N VAL A 70 -6.73 36.91 28.30
CA VAL A 70 -6.26 35.53 28.30
C VAL A 70 -5.23 35.55 27.18
N ASN A 71 -4.00 35.87 27.54
CA ASN A 71 -2.85 35.30 26.87
C ASN A 71 -2.99 33.79 27.10
N ASP A 72 -3.88 33.16 26.34
CA ASP A 72 -3.75 31.75 26.03
C ASP A 72 -2.53 31.71 25.12
N SER A 73 -1.35 31.76 25.74
CA SER A 73 -0.17 31.21 25.12
C SER A 73 -0.53 29.75 24.92
N LEU A 74 -1.13 29.44 23.77
CA LEU A 74 -1.22 28.09 23.26
C LEU A 74 0.18 27.55 23.45
N ALA A 75 0.36 26.69 24.46
CA ALA A 75 1.66 26.10 24.70
C ALA A 75 2.05 25.50 23.36
N ASP A 76 3.17 25.96 22.78
CA ASP A 76 3.68 25.29 21.60
C ASP A 76 4.21 23.96 22.14
N TRP A 77 3.38 22.94 22.03
CA TRP A 77 3.71 21.58 22.42
C TRP A 77 4.90 21.09 21.57
N GLY A 78 5.27 21.77 20.48
CA GLY A 78 6.29 21.35 19.54
C GLY A 78 5.77 20.19 18.70
N PHE A 79 6.68 19.54 17.96
CA PHE A 79 6.33 18.42 17.09
C PHE A 79 5.62 17.30 17.87
N ARG A 80 4.46 16.84 17.37
CA ARG A 80 3.74 15.66 17.92
C ARG A 80 3.69 14.53 16.92
N ASN A 81 3.29 14.81 15.67
CA ASN A 81 3.17 13.76 14.67
C ASN A 81 3.52 14.21 13.24
N ALA A 82 3.81 13.23 12.38
CA ALA A 82 3.92 13.43 10.95
C ALA A 82 3.20 12.32 10.19
N ASN A 83 2.38 12.69 9.22
CA ASN A 83 1.60 11.77 8.40
C ASN A 83 2.01 11.88 6.93
N PHE A 84 2.59 10.82 6.41
CA PHE A 84 3.08 10.73 5.04
C PHE A 84 2.12 9.92 4.18
N THR A 85 1.75 10.50 3.05
CA THR A 85 0.89 9.89 2.05
C THR A 85 1.61 9.87 0.70
N THR A 86 0.93 9.43 -0.35
CA THR A 86 1.45 9.47 -1.72
C THR A 86 1.48 10.89 -2.31
N LEU A 87 1.09 11.93 -1.55
CA LEU A 87 0.94 13.30 -2.05
C LEU A 87 0.02 13.37 -3.28
N ASN A 88 -1.06 12.60 -3.24
CA ASN A 88 -2.01 12.38 -4.33
C ASN A 88 -1.42 11.78 -5.63
N ALA A 89 -0.16 11.35 -5.63
CA ALA A 89 0.42 10.65 -6.77
C ALA A 89 -0.11 9.20 -6.84
N THR A 90 -0.25 8.71 -8.08
CA THR A 90 -0.72 7.36 -8.40
C THR A 90 0.12 6.74 -9.52
N GLY A 91 0.04 5.41 -9.66
CA GLY A 91 0.75 4.67 -10.71
C GLY A 91 2.22 4.42 -10.38
N ARG A 92 3.06 4.32 -11.41
CA ARG A 92 4.44 3.84 -11.27
C ARG A 92 5.47 4.84 -10.75
N ALA A 93 5.22 6.12 -10.98
CA ALA A 93 6.15 7.20 -10.64
C ALA A 93 5.74 7.82 -9.30
N GLY A 94 6.73 8.17 -8.48
CA GLY A 94 6.48 8.89 -7.23
C GLY A 94 6.07 10.35 -7.46
N PRO A 95 5.66 11.04 -6.40
CA PRO A 95 5.24 12.44 -6.46
C PRO A 95 6.37 13.36 -6.94
N THR A 96 6.00 14.45 -7.61
CA THR A 96 6.95 15.42 -8.18
C THR A 96 6.97 16.76 -7.43
N SER A 97 6.02 16.98 -6.52
CA SER A 97 5.93 18.19 -5.69
C SER A 97 5.28 17.87 -4.34
N LEU A 98 5.70 18.61 -3.29
CA LEU A 98 5.00 18.62 -1.99
C LEU A 98 3.72 19.46 -2.02
N GLY A 99 3.61 20.41 -2.95
CA GLY A 99 2.51 21.39 -2.98
C GLY A 99 2.23 21.99 -1.61
N ASP A 100 0.95 22.07 -1.27
CA ASP A 100 0.45 22.54 0.03
C ASP A 100 0.10 21.40 0.99
N HIS A 101 0.47 20.15 0.69
CA HIS A 101 0.00 18.95 1.41
C HIS A 101 0.25 19.01 2.91
N TYR A 102 1.35 19.64 3.34
CA TYR A 102 1.74 19.73 4.75
C TYR A 102 1.55 21.10 5.38
N ARG A 103 0.94 22.05 4.67
CA ARG A 103 0.65 23.38 5.23
C ARG A 103 -0.27 23.26 6.44
N GLY A 104 0.14 23.85 7.55
CA GLY A 104 -0.58 23.82 8.82
C GLY A 104 -0.49 22.50 9.59
N GLN A 105 0.33 21.55 9.15
CA GLN A 105 0.60 20.31 9.89
C GLN A 105 1.89 20.45 10.72
N ASP A 106 2.04 19.66 11.78
CA ASP A 106 3.22 19.66 12.67
C ASP A 106 4.57 19.48 11.97
N HIS A 107 4.57 18.85 10.79
CA HIS A 107 5.76 18.60 9.98
C HIS A 107 5.86 19.53 8.76
N GLU A 108 5.09 20.62 8.73
CA GLU A 108 5.31 21.70 7.78
C GLU A 108 6.77 22.17 7.89
N LYS A 109 7.44 22.36 6.73
CA LYS A 109 8.85 22.78 6.63
C LYS A 109 9.89 21.78 7.17
N LEU A 110 9.47 20.67 7.78
CA LEU A 110 10.37 19.56 8.15
C LEU A 110 10.58 18.56 7.01
N VAL A 111 9.83 18.71 5.91
CA VAL A 111 9.85 17.78 4.78
C VAL A 111 10.31 18.49 3.50
N THR A 112 11.25 17.84 2.80
CA THR A 112 11.58 18.16 1.40
C THR A 112 11.31 16.94 0.52
N LEU A 113 11.19 17.11 -0.80
CA LEU A 113 10.92 16.01 -1.73
C LEU A 113 12.06 15.87 -2.73
N GLN A 114 12.54 14.64 -2.90
CA GLN A 114 13.59 14.31 -3.85
C GLN A 114 13.23 13.02 -4.59
N ASN A 115 13.03 13.10 -5.91
CA ASN A 115 12.75 11.94 -6.77
C ASN A 115 11.56 11.07 -6.28
N GLY A 116 10.50 11.69 -5.76
CA GLY A 116 9.35 10.97 -5.19
C GLY A 116 9.52 10.47 -3.76
N ILE A 117 10.69 10.67 -3.16
CA ILE A 117 10.99 10.30 -1.77
C ILE A 117 10.92 11.54 -0.89
N GLN A 118 10.18 11.44 0.20
CA GLN A 118 9.97 12.51 1.16
C GLN A 118 11.07 12.44 2.22
N LEU A 119 11.87 13.50 2.34
CA LEU A 119 12.97 13.61 3.29
C LEU A 119 12.48 14.37 4.52
N PHE A 120 12.31 13.67 5.63
CA PHE A 120 11.84 14.23 6.89
C PHE A 120 13.02 14.48 7.83
N THR A 121 13.15 15.70 8.33
CA THR A 121 14.16 16.07 9.34
C THR A 121 13.55 15.95 10.72
N VAL A 122 14.15 15.11 11.56
CA VAL A 122 13.71 14.87 12.94
C VAL A 122 13.89 16.15 13.77
N PRO A 123 12.82 16.70 14.36
CA PRO A 123 12.89 18.00 15.02
C PRO A 123 13.50 17.95 16.43
N ASP A 124 13.37 16.81 17.13
CA ASP A 124 13.78 16.64 18.52
C ASP A 124 14.46 15.27 18.73
N THR A 125 15.35 15.16 19.72
CA THR A 125 15.90 13.84 20.11
C THR A 125 14.91 13.18 21.06
N ASP A 126 14.30 12.08 20.64
CA ASP A 126 13.29 11.39 21.45
C ASP A 126 13.00 9.96 20.96
N SER A 127 12.08 9.28 21.66
CA SER A 127 11.42 8.06 21.22
C SER A 127 10.29 8.37 20.25
N TYR A 128 10.25 7.66 19.13
CA TYR A 128 9.23 7.80 18.10
C TYR A 128 8.59 6.46 17.78
N GLN A 129 7.26 6.42 17.77
CA GLN A 129 6.51 5.31 17.24
C GLN A 129 6.26 5.54 15.75
N ILE A 130 6.70 4.61 14.91
CA ILE A 130 6.53 4.66 13.46
C ILE A 130 5.61 3.50 13.04
N GLU A 131 4.54 3.84 12.33
CA GLU A 131 3.65 2.89 11.65
C GLU A 131 3.73 3.10 10.15
N VAL A 132 3.80 2.00 9.38
CA VAL A 132 3.83 2.03 7.91
C VAL A 132 2.88 0.98 7.35
N ALA A 133 2.25 1.30 6.23
CA ALA A 133 1.51 0.32 5.44
C ALA A 133 1.94 0.34 3.97
N GLY A 134 2.12 -0.84 3.37
CA GLY A 134 2.33 -1.00 1.94
C GLY A 134 1.04 -0.78 1.16
N ALA A 135 1.13 -0.49 -0.13
CA ALA A 135 -0.06 -0.28 -0.96
C ALA A 135 -0.67 -1.59 -1.47
N ALA A 136 -1.96 -1.56 -1.79
CA ALA A 136 -2.63 -2.67 -2.45
C ALA A 136 -2.19 -2.86 -3.91
N GLY A 137 -2.27 -4.10 -4.40
CA GLY A 137 -2.16 -4.41 -5.82
C GLY A 137 -3.35 -3.89 -6.62
N GLY A 138 -3.21 -3.83 -7.94
CA GLY A 138 -4.32 -3.46 -8.83
C GLY A 138 -5.37 -4.56 -8.93
N TRP A 139 -6.58 -4.20 -9.34
CA TRP A 139 -7.68 -5.15 -9.61
C TRP A 139 -8.17 -5.11 -11.05
N ASP A 140 -8.84 -6.18 -11.48
CA ASP A 140 -9.46 -6.26 -12.80
C ASP A 140 -10.98 -6.13 -12.69
N GLU A 141 -11.64 -5.66 -13.75
CA GLU A 141 -13.08 -5.43 -13.73
C GLU A 141 -13.90 -6.67 -14.15
N ALA A 142 -13.27 -7.82 -14.38
CA ALA A 142 -13.90 -8.96 -15.04
C ALA A 142 -14.99 -9.65 -14.20
N ASN A 143 -14.96 -9.51 -12.87
CA ASN A 143 -15.92 -10.16 -11.96
C ASN A 143 -16.11 -9.48 -10.59
N SER A 144 -16.08 -8.14 -10.53
CA SER A 144 -16.27 -7.37 -9.27
C SER A 144 -15.41 -7.91 -8.12
N ASN A 145 -14.11 -8.07 -8.37
CA ASN A 145 -13.19 -8.81 -7.52
C ASN A 145 -12.22 -7.93 -6.71
N GLU A 146 -12.48 -6.62 -6.61
CA GLU A 146 -11.61 -5.66 -5.91
C GLU A 146 -11.22 -6.13 -4.50
N ASN A 147 -12.16 -6.73 -3.76
CA ASN A 147 -11.93 -7.25 -2.40
C ASN A 147 -11.04 -8.51 -2.34
N TYR A 148 -10.64 -9.06 -3.49
CA TYR A 148 -9.75 -10.22 -3.63
C TYR A 148 -8.33 -9.85 -4.06
N ARG A 149 -8.06 -8.57 -4.37
CA ARG A 149 -6.70 -8.10 -4.69
C ARG A 149 -5.77 -8.26 -3.49
N GLY A 150 -4.47 -8.33 -3.75
CA GLY A 150 -3.47 -8.33 -2.69
C GLY A 150 -3.47 -7.02 -1.94
N TYR A 151 -3.65 -7.05 -0.62
CA TYR A 151 -3.55 -5.89 0.26
C TYR A 151 -2.13 -5.73 0.78
N GLY A 152 -1.72 -4.51 1.12
CA GLY A 152 -0.42 -4.27 1.74
C GLY A 152 -0.38 -4.71 3.20
N ALA A 153 0.81 -5.05 3.68
CA ALA A 153 1.07 -5.27 5.09
C ALA A 153 1.03 -3.95 5.87
N MET A 154 0.84 -4.04 7.18
CA MET A 154 1.10 -2.95 8.12
C MET A 154 2.18 -3.39 9.11
N MET A 155 3.12 -2.49 9.42
CA MET A 155 4.18 -2.68 10.41
C MET A 155 4.23 -1.48 11.35
N LYS A 156 4.53 -1.74 12.62
CA LYS A 156 4.67 -0.71 13.64
C LYS A 156 5.82 -1.02 14.60
N GLY A 157 6.59 -0.01 14.98
CA GLY A 157 7.68 -0.15 15.97
C GLY A 157 8.10 1.19 16.58
N THR A 158 8.88 1.13 17.66
CA THR A 158 9.44 2.29 18.36
C THR A 158 10.93 2.43 18.06
N PHE A 159 11.37 3.67 17.83
CA PHE A 159 12.73 4.02 17.45
C PHE A 159 13.22 5.23 18.24
N ASN A 160 14.46 5.19 18.70
CA ASN A 160 15.14 6.39 19.20
C ASN A 160 15.73 7.14 18.00
N LEU A 161 15.30 8.39 17.81
CA LEU A 161 15.77 9.25 16.74
C LEU A 161 16.45 10.48 17.35
N THR A 162 17.47 10.99 16.66
CA THR A 162 18.21 12.17 17.11
C THR A 162 17.77 13.38 16.30
N GLN A 163 17.66 14.53 16.97
CA GLN A 163 17.40 15.81 16.32
C GLN A 163 18.38 16.03 15.15
N GLY A 164 17.84 16.46 14.01
CA GLY A 164 18.61 16.70 12.79
C GLY A 164 18.85 15.44 11.95
N ASP A 165 18.51 14.23 12.43
CA ASP A 165 18.49 13.04 11.59
C ASP A 165 17.54 13.25 10.40
N VAL A 166 17.98 12.84 9.21
CA VAL A 166 17.13 12.86 8.01
C VAL A 166 16.70 11.44 7.66
N LEU A 167 15.39 11.24 7.62
CA LEU A 167 14.75 10.00 7.21
C LEU A 167 14.26 10.10 5.76
N LYS A 168 14.45 9.02 5.00
CA LYS A 168 13.84 8.83 3.67
C LYS A 168 12.54 8.08 3.83
N ILE A 169 11.46 8.69 3.36
CA ILE A 169 10.10 8.15 3.42
C ILE A 169 9.58 8.00 2.00
N LEU A 170 9.52 6.75 1.53
CA LEU A 170 8.92 6.39 0.25
C LEU A 170 7.56 5.76 0.55
N VAL A 171 6.47 6.41 0.14
CA VAL A 171 5.11 5.90 0.37
C VAL A 171 4.63 5.13 -0.85
N GLY A 172 4.24 3.88 -0.64
CA GLY A 172 3.80 2.99 -1.72
C GLY A 172 2.53 3.49 -2.41
N GLN A 173 2.46 3.34 -3.73
CA GLN A 173 1.28 3.61 -4.55
C GLN A 173 0.63 2.29 -4.98
N GLU A 174 -0.67 2.33 -5.21
CA GLU A 174 -1.42 1.15 -5.66
C GLU A 174 -0.96 0.69 -7.05
N GLY A 175 -1.02 -0.62 -7.27
CA GLY A 175 -0.83 -1.19 -8.59
C GLY A 175 -1.97 -0.79 -9.52
N VAL A 176 -1.67 -0.61 -10.81
CA VAL A 176 -2.67 -0.16 -11.78
C VAL A 176 -3.53 -1.36 -12.23
N GLY A 177 -4.84 -1.19 -12.09
CA GLY A 177 -5.86 -2.07 -12.65
C GLY A 177 -6.14 -1.78 -14.12
N THR A 178 -6.88 -2.67 -14.78
CA THR A 178 -7.18 -2.51 -16.21
C THR A 178 -8.62 -2.87 -16.53
N SER A 179 -9.31 -2.00 -17.27
CA SER A 179 -10.64 -2.31 -17.82
C SER A 179 -10.52 -3.36 -18.93
N GLY A 180 -11.28 -4.45 -18.80
CA GLY A 180 -11.32 -5.55 -19.77
C GLY A 180 -10.06 -6.43 -19.87
N SER A 181 -9.03 -6.21 -19.04
CA SER A 181 -7.78 -6.99 -19.05
C SER A 181 -7.58 -7.76 -17.75
N LEU A 182 -7.06 -8.97 -17.89
CA LEU A 182 -7.02 -9.99 -16.83
C LEU A 182 -5.71 -9.98 -16.04
N SER A 183 -4.93 -8.90 -16.02
CA SER A 183 -3.64 -8.88 -15.35
C SER A 183 -3.33 -7.48 -14.86
N THR A 184 -2.95 -7.36 -13.58
CA THR A 184 -2.70 -6.06 -12.94
C THR A 184 -1.28 -5.96 -12.37
N GLY A 185 -0.85 -4.74 -12.09
CA GLY A 185 0.42 -4.50 -11.39
C GLY A 185 0.33 -4.74 -9.89
N GLY A 186 1.47 -5.04 -9.27
CA GLY A 186 1.62 -5.08 -7.82
C GLY A 186 1.67 -3.69 -7.21
N GLY A 187 1.23 -3.58 -5.97
CA GLY A 187 1.36 -2.37 -5.14
C GLY A 187 2.79 -2.18 -4.67
N GLY A 188 3.17 -0.93 -4.43
CA GLY A 188 4.48 -0.62 -3.88
C GLY A 188 4.57 -0.81 -2.37
N GLY A 189 5.77 -1.11 -1.89
CA GLY A 189 6.09 -1.07 -0.47
C GLY A 189 6.23 0.36 0.04
N THR A 190 6.05 0.55 1.35
CA THR A 190 6.33 1.80 2.04
C THR A 190 7.59 1.66 2.87
N PHE A 191 8.55 2.57 2.69
CA PHE A 191 9.89 2.50 3.27
C PHE A 191 10.15 3.71 4.15
N VAL A 192 10.63 3.46 5.37
CA VAL A 192 11.26 4.46 6.22
C VAL A 192 12.70 4.01 6.48
N THR A 193 13.66 4.75 5.96
CA THR A 193 15.10 4.45 6.08
C THR A 193 15.86 5.68 6.57
N ARG A 194 17.07 5.48 7.09
CA ARG A 194 18.02 6.57 7.31
C ARG A 194 18.51 7.12 5.95
N LEU A 195 19.11 8.31 5.95
CA LEU A 195 19.66 8.92 4.73
C LEU A 195 20.62 8.01 3.94
N ASN A 196 21.37 7.12 4.62
CA ASN A 196 22.28 6.14 4.01
C ASN A 196 21.60 4.84 3.54
N ASN A 197 20.27 4.82 3.43
CA ASN A 197 19.43 3.67 3.06
C ASN A 197 19.37 2.54 4.10
N THR A 198 19.89 2.71 5.31
CA THR A 198 19.70 1.72 6.38
C THR A 198 18.22 1.65 6.76
N PRO A 199 17.56 0.48 6.64
CA PRO A 199 16.12 0.38 6.88
C PRO A 199 15.79 0.52 8.37
N LEU A 200 14.76 1.30 8.69
CA LEU A 200 14.17 1.33 10.04
C LEU A 200 12.93 0.45 10.07
N ILE A 201 11.97 0.75 9.19
CA ILE A 201 10.74 -0.02 9.06
C ILE A 201 10.23 0.05 7.62
N ILE A 202 9.76 -1.08 7.11
CA ILE A 202 9.27 -1.25 5.74
C ILE A 202 8.03 -2.14 5.80
N ALA A 203 6.94 -1.74 5.13
CA ALA A 203 5.79 -2.60 4.91
C ALA A 203 5.70 -2.99 3.43
N GLY A 204 5.56 -4.30 3.18
CA GLY A 204 5.38 -4.85 1.84
C GLY A 204 4.03 -4.51 1.21
N GLY A 205 4.04 -4.21 -0.08
CA GLY A 205 2.83 -4.01 -0.89
C GLY A 205 2.20 -5.33 -1.35
N GLY A 206 0.93 -5.29 -1.71
CA GLY A 206 0.20 -6.45 -2.24
C GLY A 206 0.59 -6.77 -3.69
N GLY A 207 0.55 -8.05 -4.05
CA GLY A 207 0.69 -8.52 -5.43
C GLY A 207 -0.52 -8.15 -6.29
N GLY A 208 -0.27 -7.97 -7.58
CA GLY A 208 -1.31 -7.82 -8.58
C GLY A 208 -2.03 -9.14 -8.83
N MET A 209 -3.19 -9.09 -9.46
CA MET A 209 -4.04 -10.26 -9.66
C MET A 209 -4.51 -10.45 -11.10
N GLN A 210 -5.13 -11.60 -11.29
CA GLN A 210 -5.72 -12.06 -12.52
C GLN A 210 -6.95 -12.92 -12.19
N TRP A 211 -8.14 -12.36 -12.36
CA TRP A 211 -9.42 -13.08 -12.34
C TRP A 211 -9.61 -13.92 -11.06
N LEU A 212 -9.34 -13.32 -9.90
CA LEU A 212 -9.52 -14.00 -8.63
C LEU A 212 -11.00 -14.08 -8.25
N SER A 213 -11.39 -15.18 -7.60
CA SER A 213 -12.73 -15.38 -7.04
C SER A 213 -12.72 -15.49 -5.51
N ARG A 214 -11.53 -15.37 -4.90
CA ARG A 214 -11.30 -15.38 -3.45
C ARG A 214 -9.92 -14.80 -3.15
N VAL A 215 -9.70 -14.45 -1.90
CA VAL A 215 -8.42 -13.98 -1.36
C VAL A 215 -7.43 -15.14 -1.26
N TYR A 216 -6.15 -14.86 -1.53
CA TYR A 216 -5.05 -15.76 -1.22
C TYR A 216 -3.97 -14.99 -0.44
N GLU A 217 -3.54 -15.54 0.69
CA GLU A 217 -2.56 -14.91 1.58
C GLU A 217 -1.20 -14.68 0.92
N SER A 218 -0.88 -15.43 -0.15
CA SER A 218 0.33 -15.21 -0.94
C SER A 218 0.28 -13.94 -1.77
N CYS A 219 -0.92 -13.43 -2.13
CA CYS A 219 -1.07 -12.15 -2.81
C CYS A 219 -0.85 -10.97 -1.86
N ASP A 220 -1.03 -11.15 -0.57
CA ASP A 220 -0.95 -10.06 0.39
C ASP A 220 0.50 -9.75 0.76
N GLY A 221 0.78 -8.47 1.00
CA GLY A 221 2.00 -8.07 1.68
C GLY A 221 2.12 -8.80 3.02
N THR A 222 3.33 -9.23 3.37
CA THR A 222 3.59 -10.06 4.55
C THR A 222 4.47 -9.35 5.56
N THR A 223 4.30 -9.70 6.83
CA THR A 223 5.17 -9.28 7.95
C THR A 223 6.53 -9.97 7.94
N LEU A 224 6.69 -11.03 7.14
CA LEU A 224 7.97 -11.72 6.93
C LEU A 224 8.95 -10.86 6.13
N THR A 225 10.25 -11.07 6.34
CA THR A 225 11.31 -10.40 5.57
C THR A 225 11.41 -10.89 4.13
N SER A 226 11.06 -12.14 3.88
CA SER A 226 10.93 -12.69 2.53
C SER A 226 9.68 -12.16 1.84
N GLY A 227 9.77 -11.89 0.54
CA GLY A 227 8.59 -11.72 -0.30
C GLY A 227 7.82 -13.03 -0.43
N GLN A 228 6.53 -12.93 -0.65
CA GLN A 228 5.68 -14.08 -0.90
C GLN A 228 5.90 -14.58 -2.34
N ARG A 229 5.68 -15.88 -2.56
CA ARG A 229 5.60 -16.51 -3.89
C ARG A 229 4.31 -16.17 -4.64
N SER A 230 4.26 -16.42 -5.95
CA SER A 230 2.99 -16.39 -6.70
C SER A 230 2.05 -17.53 -6.29
N TYR A 231 0.72 -17.35 -6.42
CA TYR A 231 -0.28 -18.33 -5.97
C TYR A 231 -0.10 -19.72 -6.60
N LYS A 232 0.09 -19.84 -7.92
CA LYS A 232 0.28 -21.15 -8.59
C LYS A 232 1.69 -21.72 -8.53
N GLY A 233 2.62 -21.09 -7.83
CA GLY A 233 4.02 -21.50 -7.80
C GLY A 233 4.37 -22.83 -7.12
N THR A 234 3.45 -23.57 -6.47
CA THR A 234 3.64 -24.73 -5.55
C THR A 234 4.89 -25.62 -5.81
N LYS A 235 5.77 -25.99 -4.84
CA LYS A 235 5.55 -26.38 -3.43
C LYS A 235 6.78 -26.11 -2.51
N GLY A 236 6.71 -25.23 -1.50
CA GLY A 236 7.84 -24.95 -0.59
C GLY A 236 7.69 -23.73 0.36
N ARG A 237 8.77 -23.39 1.10
CA ARG A 237 8.87 -22.23 2.01
C ARG A 237 9.06 -20.91 1.24
N ALA A 238 8.31 -19.86 1.59
CA ALA A 238 8.41 -18.52 0.99
C ALA A 238 9.85 -17.99 0.98
N GLY A 239 10.33 -17.57 -0.19
CA GLY A 239 11.64 -16.90 -0.35
C GLY A 239 12.83 -17.82 -0.56
N ASN A 240 12.63 -19.14 -0.78
CA ASN A 240 13.69 -20.07 -1.19
C ASN A 240 13.52 -20.49 -2.66
N SER A 241 14.41 -20.03 -3.55
CA SER A 241 14.35 -20.38 -4.98
C SER A 241 14.48 -21.88 -5.28
N ASP A 242 15.11 -22.66 -4.40
CA ASP A 242 15.31 -24.10 -4.60
C ASP A 242 14.03 -24.93 -4.34
N ASP A 243 13.09 -24.35 -3.58
CA ASP A 243 11.82 -24.99 -3.18
C ASP A 243 10.59 -24.32 -3.84
N GLU A 244 10.78 -23.28 -4.67
CA GLU A 244 9.68 -22.45 -5.17
C GLU A 244 9.77 -22.14 -6.67
N VAL A 245 8.71 -22.40 -7.42
CA VAL A 245 8.54 -21.80 -8.75
C VAL A 245 8.03 -20.37 -8.56
N ASN A 246 8.72 -19.38 -9.14
CA ASN A 246 8.43 -17.94 -8.99
C ASN A 246 8.43 -17.46 -7.54
N ALA A 247 9.50 -17.81 -6.81
CA ALA A 247 9.77 -17.35 -5.45
C ALA A 247 9.67 -15.82 -5.32
N GLY A 248 9.32 -15.37 -4.12
CA GLY A 248 9.61 -13.99 -3.71
C GLY A 248 11.12 -13.78 -3.56
N GLY A 249 11.53 -12.52 -3.44
CA GLY A 249 12.89 -12.17 -3.04
C GLY A 249 13.14 -12.46 -1.56
N SER A 250 14.41 -12.48 -1.18
CA SER A 250 14.88 -12.68 0.19
C SER A 250 16.01 -11.70 0.51
N ASP A 251 16.27 -11.48 1.79
CA ASP A 251 17.39 -10.67 2.28
C ASP A 251 17.52 -9.28 1.62
N GLY A 252 16.39 -8.62 1.39
CA GLY A 252 16.36 -7.29 0.80
C GLY A 252 16.32 -7.27 -0.74
N HIS A 253 16.37 -8.43 -1.40
CA HIS A 253 16.42 -8.54 -2.86
C HIS A 253 15.03 -8.51 -3.49
N GLY A 254 14.96 -8.03 -4.74
CA GLY A 254 13.78 -8.18 -5.58
C GLY A 254 13.56 -9.63 -6.02
N ALA A 255 12.32 -9.97 -6.37
CA ALA A 255 11.98 -11.31 -6.86
C ALA A 255 12.42 -11.48 -8.31
N THR A 256 13.37 -12.38 -8.57
CA THR A 256 13.92 -12.62 -9.92
C THR A 256 13.56 -13.99 -10.48
N GLU A 257 13.15 -14.93 -9.63
CA GLU A 257 12.86 -16.32 -9.99
C GLU A 257 11.68 -16.43 -10.97
N GLY A 258 11.81 -17.29 -11.97
CA GLY A 258 10.85 -17.45 -13.07
C GLY A 258 11.38 -17.01 -14.44
N LYS A 259 10.98 -17.72 -15.51
CA LYS A 259 11.36 -17.42 -16.90
C LYS A 259 10.15 -17.46 -17.84
N GLY A 260 10.19 -16.68 -18.92
CA GLY A 260 9.17 -16.67 -19.98
C GLY A 260 8.19 -15.49 -19.91
N TYR A 261 6.95 -15.72 -20.35
CA TYR A 261 5.86 -14.73 -20.37
C TYR A 261 5.21 -14.60 -18.98
N LEU A 262 5.92 -13.95 -18.06
CA LEU A 262 5.50 -13.71 -16.68
C LEU A 262 5.22 -12.22 -16.45
N GLY A 263 4.55 -11.94 -15.34
CA GLY A 263 4.58 -10.60 -14.75
C GLY A 263 5.99 -10.22 -14.28
N GLY A 264 6.16 -8.93 -13.98
CA GLY A 264 7.35 -8.40 -13.34
C GLY A 264 7.39 -8.77 -11.87
N GLY A 265 8.58 -9.09 -11.35
CA GLY A 265 8.79 -9.27 -9.92
C GLY A 265 8.75 -7.94 -9.17
N GLY A 266 8.40 -7.98 -7.89
CA GLY A 266 8.55 -6.83 -7.02
C GLY A 266 10.03 -6.47 -6.82
N GLY A 267 10.32 -5.18 -6.72
CA GLY A 267 11.60 -4.66 -6.26
C GLY A 267 11.74 -4.81 -4.74
N GLY A 268 12.95 -5.09 -4.28
CA GLY A 268 13.31 -5.11 -2.87
C GLY A 268 13.90 -3.78 -2.40
N LEU A 269 14.50 -3.79 -1.22
CA LEU A 269 15.33 -2.72 -0.73
C LEU A 269 16.57 -2.52 -1.63
N LEU A 270 17.24 -3.62 -2.00
CA LEU A 270 18.59 -3.64 -2.56
C LEU A 270 18.64 -3.86 -4.07
N THR A 271 17.75 -4.69 -4.61
CA THR A 271 17.78 -5.06 -6.04
C THR A 271 16.41 -4.99 -6.70
N ASN A 272 16.42 -4.73 -8.00
CA ASN A 272 15.20 -4.68 -8.81
C ASN A 272 14.59 -6.08 -8.90
N GLY A 273 13.28 -6.12 -9.11
CA GLY A 273 12.59 -7.35 -9.51
C GLY A 273 12.97 -7.78 -10.91
N GLY A 274 12.83 -9.07 -11.19
CA GLY A 274 13.07 -9.65 -12.50
C GLY A 274 12.01 -9.23 -13.50
N SER A 275 12.43 -8.79 -14.67
CA SER A 275 11.55 -8.48 -15.80
C SER A 275 11.20 -9.75 -16.60
N GLY A 276 10.05 -9.73 -17.28
CA GLY A 276 9.70 -10.72 -18.31
C GLY A 276 10.79 -10.84 -19.38
N TYR A 277 10.81 -11.96 -20.10
CA TYR A 277 11.85 -12.32 -21.09
C TYR A 277 12.18 -11.23 -22.15
N LEU A 278 11.31 -10.24 -22.37
CA LEU A 278 11.45 -9.26 -23.46
C LEU A 278 11.70 -7.82 -23.00
N PHE A 279 12.23 -7.59 -21.79
CA PHE A 279 12.51 -6.24 -21.27
C PHE A 279 14.01 -5.80 -21.22
N MET A 280 14.97 -6.54 -21.82
CA MET A 280 16.35 -6.06 -22.12
C MET A 280 17.02 -6.83 -23.29
N PRO A 281 18.00 -6.26 -24.05
CA PRO A 281 18.00 -4.99 -24.79
C PRO A 281 17.65 -5.17 -26.29
N GLY A 282 16.94 -4.17 -26.86
CA GLY A 282 16.58 -4.07 -28.29
C GLY A 282 15.13 -4.48 -28.64
N SER A 283 14.31 -4.83 -27.66
CA SER A 283 13.18 -5.75 -27.85
C SER A 283 11.78 -5.12 -27.91
N GLY A 284 11.00 -5.60 -28.88
CA GLY A 284 9.56 -5.42 -28.94
C GLY A 284 8.78 -6.33 -27.97
N THR A 285 7.94 -5.69 -27.15
CA THR A 285 6.48 -5.91 -26.98
C THR A 285 5.84 -7.13 -26.27
N ILE A 286 6.45 -7.97 -25.40
CA ILE A 286 5.65 -8.89 -24.54
C ILE A 286 6.28 -9.24 -23.15
N GLY A 287 5.62 -8.87 -22.03
CA GLY A 287 6.03 -9.20 -20.64
C GLY A 287 5.94 -7.98 -19.69
N GLY A 288 5.83 -8.21 -18.37
CA GLY A 288 5.85 -7.13 -17.37
C GLY A 288 7.28 -6.76 -16.95
N GLU A 289 7.58 -5.45 -16.84
CA GLU A 289 8.84 -4.97 -16.25
C GLU A 289 8.83 -5.21 -14.73
N GLY A 290 9.97 -5.63 -14.18
CA GLY A 290 10.16 -5.71 -12.74
C GLY A 290 10.11 -4.33 -12.08
N GLY A 291 9.66 -4.29 -10.83
CA GLY A 291 9.71 -3.07 -10.02
C GLY A 291 11.16 -2.72 -9.67
N TYR A 292 11.47 -1.43 -9.62
CA TYR A 292 12.79 -0.95 -9.26
C TYR A 292 12.95 -0.98 -7.73
N ALA A 293 14.15 -1.31 -7.28
CA ALA A 293 14.49 -1.34 -5.87
C ALA A 293 14.35 0.04 -5.22
N PHE A 294 14.18 0.09 -3.90
CA PHE A 294 14.24 1.35 -3.14
C PHE A 294 15.53 2.13 -3.42
N VAL A 295 16.69 1.46 -3.38
CA VAL A 295 17.99 2.11 -3.68
C VAL A 295 18.11 2.65 -5.09
N ASN A 296 17.25 2.18 -6.01
CA ASN A 296 17.15 2.65 -7.40
C ASN A 296 15.95 3.59 -7.62
N GLY A 297 15.43 4.20 -6.55
CA GLY A 297 14.35 5.16 -6.59
C GLY A 297 12.93 4.58 -6.54
N GLY A 298 12.77 3.26 -6.37
CA GLY A 298 11.49 2.62 -6.08
C GLY A 298 10.43 2.72 -7.18
N LYS A 299 10.81 3.04 -8.42
CA LYS A 299 9.86 3.17 -9.53
C LYS A 299 9.13 1.85 -9.81
N GLY A 300 7.81 1.91 -10.00
CA GLY A 300 7.03 0.75 -10.42
C GLY A 300 7.38 0.28 -11.83
N GLY A 301 7.15 -1.00 -12.11
CA GLY A 301 7.37 -1.59 -13.43
C GLY A 301 6.40 -1.02 -14.48
N ARG A 302 6.87 -0.85 -15.72
CA ARG A 302 6.01 -0.50 -16.86
C ARG A 302 5.20 -1.69 -17.35
N GLY A 303 3.91 -1.44 -17.58
CA GLY A 303 3.04 -2.29 -18.40
C GLY A 303 3.36 -2.17 -19.90
N LEU A 304 2.58 -2.85 -20.73
CA LEU A 304 2.86 -2.91 -22.17
C LEU A 304 2.31 -1.69 -22.94
N PRO A 305 3.03 -1.17 -23.96
CA PRO A 305 2.64 0.05 -24.68
C PRO A 305 1.36 -0.05 -25.54
N ARG A 306 0.79 -1.24 -25.75
CA ARG A 306 -0.34 -1.48 -26.68
C ARG A 306 -1.72 -1.26 -26.06
N GLY A 307 -1.85 -0.29 -25.15
CA GLY A 307 -3.12 0.05 -24.49
C GLY A 307 -3.48 -0.83 -23.28
N TYR A 308 -2.51 -1.58 -22.74
CA TYR A 308 -2.68 -2.41 -21.54
C TYR A 308 -1.92 -1.80 -20.36
N THR A 309 -2.62 -1.06 -19.50
CA THR A 309 -2.02 -0.32 -18.37
C THR A 309 -1.97 -1.18 -17.10
N ALA A 310 -1.19 -2.27 -17.12
CA ALA A 310 -0.96 -3.09 -15.92
C ALA A 310 0.33 -2.66 -15.18
N GLU A 311 0.51 -1.36 -14.96
CA GLU A 311 1.73 -0.84 -14.33
C GLU A 311 1.81 -1.20 -12.85
N GLY A 312 3.02 -1.48 -12.36
CA GLY A 312 3.27 -1.61 -10.93
C GLY A 312 3.25 -0.25 -10.24
N GLY A 313 2.87 -0.23 -8.97
CA GLY A 313 2.87 0.97 -8.14
C GLY A 313 4.28 1.44 -7.77
N PHE A 314 4.47 2.75 -7.61
CA PHE A 314 5.65 3.33 -6.97
C PHE A 314 5.86 2.73 -5.57
N GLY A 315 7.11 2.45 -5.20
CA GLY A 315 7.48 1.56 -4.10
C GLY A 315 7.91 0.17 -4.57
N GLY A 316 8.25 0.02 -5.84
CA GLY A 316 8.82 -1.21 -6.40
C GLY A 316 7.78 -2.27 -6.80
N GLY A 317 6.52 -1.91 -7.03
CA GLY A 317 5.56 -2.85 -7.60
C GLY A 317 5.98 -3.32 -9.00
N GLY A 318 5.89 -4.62 -9.28
CA GLY A 318 6.09 -5.17 -10.62
C GLY A 318 4.89 -4.92 -11.52
N ALA A 319 5.10 -4.87 -12.83
CA ALA A 319 4.01 -4.76 -13.79
C ALA A 319 3.35 -6.11 -14.07
N GLY A 320 2.05 -6.10 -14.39
CA GLY A 320 1.42 -7.20 -15.10
C GLY A 320 1.89 -7.30 -16.55
N SER A 321 1.65 -8.45 -17.16
CA SER A 321 1.94 -8.72 -18.57
C SER A 321 0.72 -8.40 -19.46
N THR A 322 0.65 -8.96 -20.67
CA THR A 322 -0.58 -8.98 -21.49
C THR A 322 -1.71 -9.70 -20.76
N PRO A 323 -2.99 -9.44 -21.09
CA PRO A 323 -4.12 -10.16 -20.52
C PRO A 323 -3.90 -11.67 -20.55
N GLY A 324 -4.04 -12.32 -19.39
CA GLY A 324 -3.91 -13.76 -19.32
C GLY A 324 -2.51 -14.27 -18.92
N LYS A 325 -1.49 -13.40 -18.90
CA LYS A 325 -0.07 -13.81 -18.91
C LYS A 325 0.72 -13.38 -17.68
N GLY A 326 0.05 -13.21 -16.55
CA GLY A 326 0.68 -13.01 -15.25
C GLY A 326 0.64 -11.58 -14.74
N SER A 327 0.38 -11.45 -13.45
CA SER A 327 0.34 -10.19 -12.71
C SER A 327 1.67 -9.86 -12.02
N GLY A 328 1.82 -8.60 -11.64
CA GLY A 328 3.04 -8.11 -11.00
C GLY A 328 3.16 -8.49 -9.52
N GLY A 329 4.39 -8.71 -9.05
CA GLY A 329 4.68 -8.88 -7.62
C GLY A 329 4.66 -7.56 -6.85
N GLY A 330 4.31 -7.58 -5.57
CA GLY A 330 4.32 -6.40 -4.70
C GLY A 330 5.75 -5.96 -4.33
N GLY A 331 5.99 -4.66 -4.19
CA GLY A 331 7.28 -4.14 -3.70
C GLY A 331 7.42 -4.26 -2.18
N GLY A 332 8.64 -4.20 -1.64
CA GLY A 332 8.84 -4.28 -0.18
C GLY A 332 10.29 -4.35 0.24
N TYR A 333 10.55 -4.79 1.48
CA TYR A 333 11.91 -5.08 1.94
C TYR A 333 12.54 -6.12 1.03
N SER A 334 11.85 -7.23 0.81
CA SER A 334 12.12 -8.13 -0.32
C SER A 334 10.92 -8.11 -1.27
N GLY A 335 11.18 -8.19 -2.57
CA GLY A 335 10.13 -8.11 -3.58
C GLY A 335 9.24 -9.35 -3.62
N GLY A 336 7.97 -9.20 -3.96
CA GLY A 336 7.03 -10.29 -4.14
C GLY A 336 7.20 -11.03 -5.47
N GLY A 337 6.85 -12.31 -5.47
CA GLY A 337 7.02 -13.25 -6.57
C GLY A 337 6.21 -12.90 -7.82
N ARG A 338 6.63 -13.45 -8.95
CA ARG A 338 6.12 -13.11 -10.28
C ARG A 338 4.85 -13.91 -10.61
N GLY A 339 3.79 -13.26 -11.05
CA GLY A 339 2.56 -13.95 -11.47
C GLY A 339 2.80 -14.84 -12.69
N MET A 340 2.25 -16.06 -12.66
CA MET A 340 2.27 -17.01 -13.77
C MET A 340 1.25 -16.67 -14.86
N PRO A 341 1.45 -17.11 -16.11
CA PRO A 341 0.34 -17.17 -17.06
C PRO A 341 -0.77 -18.12 -16.54
N ASN A 342 -1.99 -17.93 -17.06
CA ASN A 342 -3.25 -18.62 -16.75
C ASN A 342 -4.19 -17.87 -15.79
N MET A 343 -5.49 -18.06 -16.00
CA MET A 343 -6.59 -17.43 -15.24
C MET A 343 -6.61 -17.85 -13.75
N CYS A 344 -7.08 -16.98 -12.86
CA CYS A 344 -7.13 -17.18 -11.42
C CYS A 344 -5.73 -17.28 -10.80
N GLU A 345 -4.94 -16.20 -10.91
CA GLU A 345 -3.56 -16.11 -10.42
C GLU A 345 -3.32 -14.76 -9.73
N CYS A 346 -2.30 -14.70 -8.87
CA CYS A 346 -1.73 -13.45 -8.40
C CYS A 346 -0.21 -13.52 -8.29
N GLY A 347 0.43 -12.35 -8.38
CA GLY A 347 1.81 -12.17 -7.97
C GLY A 347 1.89 -12.24 -6.45
N GLY A 348 3.08 -12.55 -5.93
CA GLY A 348 3.29 -12.55 -4.49
C GLY A 348 3.30 -11.13 -3.93
N GLY A 349 2.82 -10.95 -2.70
CA GLY A 349 3.05 -9.71 -1.95
C GLY A 349 4.50 -9.54 -1.49
N GLY A 350 4.91 -8.29 -1.27
CA GLY A 350 6.24 -7.95 -0.79
C GLY A 350 6.46 -8.30 0.68
N GLY A 351 7.72 -8.52 1.05
CA GLY A 351 8.16 -8.70 2.44
C GLY A 351 8.30 -7.37 3.17
N SER A 352 8.30 -7.43 4.50
CA SER A 352 8.40 -6.29 5.42
C SER A 352 9.68 -6.35 6.26
N PHE A 353 9.97 -5.29 7.00
CA PHE A 353 11.12 -5.22 7.91
C PHE A 353 10.82 -4.27 9.06
N ASN A 354 11.35 -4.56 10.26
CA ASN A 354 11.23 -3.67 11.41
C ASN A 354 12.43 -3.87 12.35
N ALA A 355 13.25 -2.83 12.51
CA ALA A 355 14.40 -2.81 13.42
C ALA A 355 14.11 -2.11 14.76
N GLY A 356 12.86 -1.70 14.99
CA GLY A 356 12.45 -1.02 16.22
C GLY A 356 12.20 -1.98 17.37
N THR A 357 11.84 -1.41 18.52
CA THR A 357 11.29 -2.15 19.67
C THR A 357 9.76 -2.08 19.65
N ASN A 358 9.08 -2.76 20.59
CA ASN A 358 7.61 -2.77 20.70
C ASN A 358 6.91 -3.05 19.37
N THR A 359 7.43 -4.04 18.64
CA THR A 359 7.06 -4.30 17.26
C THR A 359 5.70 -4.99 17.16
N SER A 360 4.89 -4.57 16.19
CA SER A 360 3.71 -5.32 15.75
C SER A 360 3.57 -5.24 14.23
N GLY A 361 2.77 -6.11 13.65
CA GLY A 361 2.48 -6.09 12.22
C GLY A 361 1.31 -6.99 11.86
N LYS A 362 0.70 -6.74 10.70
CA LYS A 362 -0.41 -7.52 10.16
C LYS A 362 -0.23 -7.70 8.66
N ASN A 363 -0.43 -8.93 8.18
CA ASN A 363 -0.43 -9.24 6.75
C ASN A 363 -1.72 -8.69 6.11
N GLY A 364 -1.62 -8.17 4.88
CA GLY A 364 -2.79 -7.94 4.02
C GLY A 364 -3.93 -7.10 4.62
N THR A 365 -3.63 -6.01 5.34
CA THR A 365 -4.66 -5.18 5.97
C THR A 365 -4.92 -3.86 5.26
N ASN A 366 -3.96 -3.34 4.47
CA ASN A 366 -4.13 -2.06 3.79
C ASN A 366 -4.65 -2.25 2.36
N ALA A 367 -5.92 -1.91 2.16
CA ALA A 367 -6.61 -2.04 0.89
C ALA A 367 -6.49 -0.80 -0.01
N GLY A 368 -5.62 0.15 0.29
CA GLY A 368 -5.49 1.42 -0.44
C GLY A 368 -4.04 1.80 -0.73
N PRO A 369 -3.75 3.10 -0.96
CA PRO A 369 -2.37 3.58 -1.04
C PRO A 369 -1.65 3.36 0.29
N GLY A 370 -0.32 3.29 0.23
CA GLY A 370 0.50 3.20 1.43
C GLY A 370 0.42 4.48 2.26
N TYR A 371 0.92 4.38 3.49
CA TYR A 371 1.11 5.53 4.37
C TYR A 371 2.25 5.28 5.36
N ALA A 372 2.78 6.36 5.93
CA ALA A 372 3.65 6.29 7.10
C ALA A 372 3.22 7.34 8.14
N THR A 373 3.14 6.95 9.40
CA THR A 373 2.83 7.84 10.52
C THR A 373 3.96 7.77 11.54
N ILE A 374 4.50 8.93 11.92
CA ILE A 374 5.55 9.08 12.93
C ILE A 374 4.95 9.88 14.08
N VAL A 375 4.94 9.32 15.29
CA VAL A 375 4.43 9.98 16.50
C VAL A 375 5.56 10.05 17.51
N ARG A 376 5.86 11.25 18.00
CA ARG A 376 6.78 11.45 19.13
C ARG A 376 6.11 10.95 20.40
N LEU A 377 6.79 10.07 21.13
CA LEU A 377 6.37 9.63 22.45
C LEU A 377 6.95 10.63 23.44
N LEU A 378 6.08 11.34 24.14
CA LEU A 378 6.50 12.28 25.18
C LEU A 378 6.45 11.51 26.49
N ASP A 379 7.60 11.39 27.13
CA ASP A 379 7.71 10.84 28.48
C ASP A 379 7.33 11.88 29.54
#